data_AF-A0A8B7JXE8-F1
#
_entry.id   AF-A0A8B7JXE8-F1
#
_cell.length_a   1.000
_cell.length_b   1.000
_cell.length_c   1.000
_cell.angle_alpha   90.00
_cell.angle_beta   90.00
_cell.angle_gamma   90.00
#
_symmetry.space_group_name_H-M   'P 1'
#
loop_
_entity.id
_entity.type
_entity.pdbx_description
1 polymer ?
#
loop_
_entity_poly.entity_id
_entity_poly.type
_entity_poly.pdbx_seq_one_letter_code
_entity_poly.pdbx_strand_id
1 'polypeptide(L)'
;ILERLNKMCGVGEQVRKKQQRLLKNMDAHKVMLDLLQIPYEKGDAKMMEILKFTHQFLQKFCAGNQENQALLHKHLNLFLTPGLLEAETMQHIFLNNYQLCSEINETVPQHFIHCVATHGRHVQYLDFLHTIIKAEGKYVKKCQDMIMTE
;
A
#
# COMPACT_ATOMS: atom_id res chain seq x y z
N ILE A 1 11.27 15.07 -10.71
CA ILE A 1 11.97 13.76 -10.59
C ILE A 1 10.97 12.63 -10.29
N LEU A 2 10.13 12.76 -9.26
CA LEU A 2 9.05 11.82 -8.92
C LEU A 2 8.12 11.48 -10.08
N GLU A 3 7.69 12.48 -10.86
CA GLU A 3 6.81 12.25 -12.02
C GLU A 3 7.49 11.39 -13.12
N ARG A 4 8.80 11.59 -13.33
CA ARG A 4 9.58 10.77 -14.28
C ARG A 4 9.77 9.34 -13.75
N LEU A 5 10.02 9.16 -12.46
CA LEU A 5 10.08 7.84 -11.81
C LEU A 5 8.72 7.11 -11.88
N ASN A 6 7.61 7.84 -11.75
CA ASN A 6 6.26 7.30 -11.88
C ASN A 6 5.91 6.86 -13.31
N LYS A 7 6.42 7.58 -14.33
CA LYS A 7 6.27 7.21 -15.75
C LYS A 7 7.24 6.11 -16.19
N MET A 8 8.29 5.88 -15.42
CA MET A 8 9.26 4.83 -15.71
C MET A 8 8.72 3.42 -15.52
N CYS A 9 7.62 3.19 -14.79
CA CYS A 9 6.98 1.87 -14.77
C CYS A 9 6.18 1.66 -16.07
N GLY A 10 6.82 1.06 -17.07
CA GLY A 10 6.35 0.95 -18.45
C GLY A 10 5.23 -0.07 -18.68
N VAL A 11 4.65 -0.04 -19.88
CA VAL A 11 3.59 -0.97 -20.33
C VAL A 11 4.22 -2.34 -20.65
N GLY A 12 3.76 -3.38 -19.95
CA GLY A 12 4.22 -4.77 -20.13
C GLY A 12 4.81 -5.37 -18.85
N GLU A 13 4.31 -6.54 -18.44
CA GLU A 13 4.65 -7.17 -17.15
C GLU A 13 6.16 -7.42 -16.98
N GLN A 14 6.84 -7.86 -18.04
CA GLN A 14 8.30 -8.10 -18.00
C GLN A 14 9.10 -6.80 -17.84
N VAL A 15 8.69 -5.71 -18.50
CA VAL A 15 9.36 -4.42 -18.42
C VAL A 15 9.20 -3.85 -17.01
N ARG A 16 7.98 -3.92 -16.46
CA ARG A 16 7.69 -3.53 -15.08
C ARG A 16 8.55 -4.30 -14.07
N LYS A 17 8.65 -5.62 -14.18
CA LYS A 17 9.48 -6.45 -13.29
C LYS A 17 10.96 -6.07 -13.34
N LYS A 18 11.51 -5.81 -14.54
CA LYS A 18 12.90 -5.33 -14.69
C LYS A 18 13.12 -3.97 -14.02
N GLN A 19 12.19 -3.03 -14.19
CA GLN A 19 12.28 -1.70 -13.60
C GLN A 19 12.14 -1.73 -12.08
N GLN A 20 11.20 -2.51 -11.55
CA GLN A 20 11.05 -2.73 -10.12
C GLN A 20 12.33 -3.29 -9.50
N ARG A 21 13.01 -4.23 -10.17
CA ARG A 21 14.31 -4.76 -9.72
C ARG A 21 15.40 -3.70 -9.71
N LEU A 22 15.48 -2.85 -10.74
CA LEU A 22 16.44 -1.74 -10.76
C LEU A 22 16.17 -0.75 -9.63
N LEU A 23 14.92 -0.34 -9.44
CA LEU A 23 14.51 0.58 -8.36
C LEU A 23 14.78 -0.01 -6.97
N LYS A 24 14.61 -1.32 -6.80
CA LYS A 24 14.95 -2.04 -5.56
C LYS A 24 16.45 -1.98 -5.31
N ASN A 25 17.26 -2.30 -6.31
CA ASN A 25 18.73 -2.29 -6.19
C ASN A 25 19.32 -0.90 -5.98
N MET A 26 18.64 0.15 -6.45
CA MET A 26 19.02 1.55 -6.20
C MET A 26 18.49 2.08 -4.87
N ASP A 27 17.84 1.26 -4.05
CA ASP A 27 17.24 1.67 -2.78
C ASP A 27 16.24 2.84 -2.89
N ALA A 28 15.64 3.03 -4.08
CA ALA A 28 14.72 4.15 -4.33
C ALA A 28 13.50 4.09 -3.40
N HIS A 29 13.05 2.89 -3.02
CA HIS A 29 11.98 2.69 -2.06
C HIS A 29 12.31 3.24 -0.67
N LYS A 30 13.56 3.17 -0.20
CA LYS A 30 13.97 3.73 1.10
C LYS A 30 13.80 5.25 1.11
N VAL A 31 14.26 5.91 0.06
CA VAL A 31 14.10 7.36 -0.13
C VAL A 31 12.61 7.76 -0.10
N MET A 32 11.74 6.96 -0.69
CA MET A 32 10.29 7.21 -0.67
C MET A 32 9.69 7.03 0.73
N LEU A 33 10.12 6.00 1.48
CA LEU A 33 9.68 5.78 2.85
C LEU A 33 10.18 6.87 3.79
N ASP A 34 11.40 7.38 3.58
CA ASP A 34 11.94 8.51 4.33
C ASP A 34 11.15 9.80 4.04
N LEU A 35 10.78 10.02 2.77
CA LEU A 35 9.97 11.16 2.35
C LEU A 35 8.59 11.19 3.02
N LEU A 36 7.96 10.03 3.26
CA LEU A 36 6.68 9.94 3.99
C LEU A 36 6.79 10.35 5.46
N GLN A 37 8.00 10.27 6.04
CA GLN A 37 8.23 10.58 7.46
C GLN A 37 8.59 12.05 7.70
N ILE A 38 8.80 12.83 6.64
CA ILE A 38 9.13 14.26 6.77
C ILE A 38 7.91 15.02 7.29
N PRO A 39 8.02 15.72 8.44
CA PRO A 39 6.93 16.56 8.94
C PRO A 39 6.56 17.65 7.93
N TYR A 40 5.26 17.90 7.78
CA TYR A 40 4.76 18.92 6.86
C TYR A 40 3.50 19.60 7.39
N GLU A 41 3.21 20.77 6.83
CA GLU A 41 2.02 21.54 7.18
C GLU A 41 0.79 20.98 6.47
N LYS A 42 -0.27 20.69 7.26
CA LYS A 42 -1.57 20.22 6.76
C LYS A 42 -2.28 21.37 6.02
N GLY A 43 -1.92 21.57 4.77
CA GLY A 43 -2.36 22.70 3.94
C GLY A 43 -1.39 23.03 2.81
N ASP A 44 -0.15 22.52 2.88
CA ASP A 44 0.81 22.65 1.78
C ASP A 44 0.38 21.78 0.59
N ALA A 45 -0.25 22.41 -0.39
CA ALA A 45 -0.70 21.77 -1.61
C ALA A 45 0.45 21.07 -2.38
N LYS A 46 1.67 21.63 -2.35
CA LYS A 46 2.82 21.03 -3.02
C LYS A 46 3.27 19.77 -2.31
N MET A 47 3.28 19.79 -0.97
CA MET A 47 3.62 18.59 -0.20
C MET A 47 2.58 17.49 -0.42
N MET A 48 1.29 17.82 -0.43
CA MET A 48 0.24 16.84 -0.73
C MET A 48 0.43 16.21 -2.11
N GLU A 49 0.85 16.98 -3.11
CA GLU A 49 1.14 16.48 -4.45
C GLU A 49 2.38 15.57 -4.46
N ILE A 50 3.44 15.95 -3.74
CA ILE A 50 4.64 15.13 -3.55
C ILE A 50 4.28 13.79 -2.92
N LEU A 51 3.54 13.79 -1.80
CA LEU A 51 3.11 12.58 -1.10
C LEU A 51 2.26 11.69 -2.00
N LYS A 52 1.33 12.28 -2.76
CA LYS A 52 0.55 11.55 -3.77
C LYS A 52 1.46 10.82 -4.77
N PHE A 53 2.48 11.48 -5.30
CA PHE A 53 3.42 10.83 -6.21
C PHE A 53 4.26 9.75 -5.52
N THR A 54 4.62 9.94 -4.25
CA THR A 54 5.32 8.95 -3.43
C THR A 54 4.49 7.69 -3.26
N HIS A 55 3.21 7.81 -2.89
CA HIS A 55 2.28 6.68 -2.81
C HIS A 55 2.13 5.96 -4.15
N GLN A 56 1.91 6.70 -5.24
CA GLN A 56 1.82 6.13 -6.59
C GLN A 56 3.09 5.36 -7.00
N PHE A 57 4.26 5.88 -6.61
CA PHE A 57 5.52 5.18 -6.85
C PHE A 57 5.56 3.86 -6.08
N LEU A 58 5.22 3.87 -4.79
CA LEU A 58 5.24 2.68 -3.94
C LEU A 58 4.25 1.62 -4.42
N GLN A 59 3.04 2.02 -4.82
CA GLN A 59 2.02 1.15 -5.42
C GLN A 59 2.55 0.46 -6.67
N LYS A 60 3.18 1.21 -7.60
CA LYS A 60 3.79 0.63 -8.81
C LYS A 60 5.01 -0.23 -8.52
N PHE A 61 5.78 0.14 -7.49
CA PHE A 61 6.97 -0.60 -7.06
C PHE A 61 6.61 -2.01 -6.60
N CYS A 62 5.50 -2.19 -5.87
CA CYS A 62 5.06 -3.51 -5.39
C CYS A 62 4.04 -4.21 -6.31
N ALA A 63 3.45 -3.52 -7.29
CA ALA A 63 2.44 -4.09 -8.19
C ALA A 63 2.87 -5.41 -8.86
N GLY A 64 2.22 -6.51 -8.47
CA GLY A 64 2.47 -7.85 -9.01
C GLY A 64 3.86 -8.41 -8.69
N ASN A 65 4.50 -7.92 -7.62
CA ASN A 65 5.84 -8.32 -7.21
C ASN A 65 5.87 -8.65 -5.71
N GLN A 66 5.74 -9.94 -5.40
CA GLN A 66 5.65 -10.45 -4.03
C GLN A 66 6.87 -10.10 -3.17
N GLU A 67 8.07 -10.06 -3.74
CA GLU A 67 9.27 -9.64 -3.00
C GLU A 67 9.20 -8.18 -2.55
N ASN A 68 8.74 -7.29 -3.45
CA ASN A 68 8.61 -5.88 -3.15
C ASN A 68 7.44 -5.61 -2.19
N GLN A 69 6.35 -6.37 -2.29
CA GLN A 69 5.27 -6.36 -1.32
C GLN A 69 5.78 -6.73 0.08
N ALA A 70 6.52 -7.84 0.21
CA ALA A 70 7.12 -8.25 1.48
C ALA A 70 8.13 -7.23 2.02
N LEU A 71 8.83 -6.50 1.14
CA LEU A 71 9.71 -5.41 1.54
C LEU A 71 8.92 -4.26 2.17
N LEU A 72 7.88 -3.76 1.49
CA LEU A 72 7.06 -2.68 2.01
C LEU A 72 6.28 -3.10 3.27
N HIS A 73 5.90 -4.36 3.38
CA HIS A 73 5.26 -4.94 4.56
C HIS A 73 6.11 -4.83 5.83
N LYS A 74 7.44 -4.68 5.73
CA LYS A 74 8.28 -4.43 6.93
C LYS A 74 8.07 -3.03 7.52
N HIS A 75 7.43 -2.14 6.79
CA HIS A 75 7.23 -0.73 7.15
C HIS A 75 5.74 -0.35 7.25
N LEU A 76 4.84 -1.31 7.48
CA LEU A 76 3.38 -1.07 7.50
C LEU A 76 2.96 0.04 8.46
N ASN A 77 3.65 0.22 9.58
CA ASN A 77 3.33 1.24 10.57
C ASN A 77 3.31 2.67 9.99
N LEU A 78 4.06 2.93 8.90
CA LEU A 78 4.02 4.21 8.20
C LEU A 78 2.70 4.48 7.47
N PHE A 79 1.93 3.43 7.17
CA PHE A 79 0.64 3.50 6.47
C PHE A 79 -0.56 3.22 7.40
N LEU A 80 -0.33 3.01 8.70
CA LEU A 80 -1.39 2.87 9.71
C LEU A 80 -1.82 4.25 10.25
N THR A 81 -2.07 5.16 9.32
CA THR A 81 -2.60 6.50 9.60
C THR A 81 -3.94 6.66 8.89
N PRO A 82 -4.88 7.45 9.44
CA PRO A 82 -6.14 7.74 8.76
C PRO A 82 -5.89 8.58 7.50
N GLY A 83 -5.85 7.91 6.35
CA GLY A 83 -5.61 8.55 5.06
C GLY A 83 -5.94 7.64 3.87
N LEU A 84 -6.48 8.24 2.81
CA LEU A 84 -6.97 7.49 1.65
C LEU A 84 -5.82 6.96 0.77
N LEU A 85 -4.69 7.68 0.72
CA LEU A 85 -3.52 7.27 -0.05
C LEU A 85 -2.81 6.09 0.62
N GLU A 86 -2.81 6.09 1.95
CA GLU A 86 -2.29 5.04 2.80
C GLU A 86 -3.11 3.77 2.62
N ALA A 87 -4.45 3.86 2.66
CA ALA A 87 -5.35 2.75 2.37
C ALA A 87 -5.11 2.14 0.99
N GLU A 88 -5.00 2.96 -0.06
CA GLU A 88 -4.74 2.49 -1.42
C GLU A 88 -3.34 1.84 -1.54
N THR A 89 -2.35 2.36 -0.82
CA THR A 89 -0.99 1.78 -0.80
C THR A 89 -0.99 0.45 -0.06
N MET A 90 -1.67 0.37 1.08
CA MET A 90 -1.87 -0.86 1.83
C MET A 90 -2.56 -1.92 0.97
N GLN A 91 -3.60 -1.56 0.22
CA GLN A 91 -4.24 -2.47 -0.72
C GLN A 91 -3.22 -3.07 -1.69
N HIS A 92 -2.37 -2.26 -2.33
CA HIS A 92 -1.36 -2.76 -3.27
C HIS A 92 -0.29 -3.66 -2.64
N ILE A 93 0.07 -3.41 -1.37
CA ILE A 93 1.00 -4.28 -0.62
C ILE A 93 0.43 -5.68 -0.44
N PHE A 94 -0.87 -5.81 -0.14
CA PHE A 94 -1.52 -7.10 0.10
C PHE A 94 -2.16 -7.72 -1.15
N LEU A 95 -2.32 -6.95 -2.22
CA LEU A 95 -3.05 -7.38 -3.42
C LEU A 95 -2.44 -8.64 -4.03
N ASN A 96 -3.28 -9.69 -4.16
CA ASN A 96 -2.90 -10.99 -4.71
C ASN A 96 -1.65 -11.59 -4.04
N ASN A 97 -1.50 -11.42 -2.73
CA ASN A 97 -0.43 -12.05 -1.96
C ASN A 97 -1.01 -12.84 -0.79
N TYR A 98 -1.29 -14.12 -1.02
CA TYR A 98 -1.94 -14.96 -0.02
C TYR A 98 -1.12 -15.09 1.27
N GLN A 99 0.22 -15.15 1.15
CA GLN A 99 1.11 -15.27 2.31
C GLN A 99 0.93 -14.07 3.25
N LEU A 100 1.06 -12.85 2.72
CA LEU A 100 0.91 -11.63 3.53
C LEU A 100 -0.51 -11.50 4.11
N CYS A 101 -1.54 -11.79 3.32
CA CYS A 101 -2.91 -11.74 3.83
C CYS A 101 -3.17 -12.76 4.93
N SER A 102 -2.57 -13.96 4.85
CA SER A 102 -2.75 -15.01 5.87
C SER A 102 -2.03 -14.72 7.19
N GLU A 103 -0.93 -13.98 7.14
CA GLU A 103 -0.10 -13.61 8.30
C GLU A 103 -0.43 -12.23 8.86
N ILE A 104 -1.45 -11.55 8.33
CA ILE A 104 -1.79 -10.19 8.75
C ILE A 104 -2.09 -10.12 10.25
N ASN A 105 -1.55 -9.07 10.89
CA ASN A 105 -1.84 -8.74 12.28
C ASN A 105 -3.24 -8.12 12.40
N GLU A 106 -3.98 -8.52 13.42
CA GLU A 106 -5.38 -8.10 13.67
C GLU A 106 -5.51 -6.59 13.88
N THR A 107 -4.44 -5.93 14.34
CA THR A 107 -4.41 -4.47 14.49
C THR A 107 -4.58 -3.74 13.16
N VAL A 108 -4.18 -4.35 12.04
CA VAL A 108 -4.26 -3.71 10.72
C VAL A 108 -5.72 -3.67 10.23
N PRO A 109 -6.47 -4.78 10.11
CA PRO A 109 -7.90 -4.72 9.77
C PRO A 109 -8.71 -3.86 10.76
N GLN A 110 -8.47 -4.00 12.06
CA GLN A 110 -9.16 -3.20 13.09
C GLN A 110 -8.98 -1.70 12.88
N HIS A 111 -7.77 -1.25 12.56
CA HIS A 111 -7.50 0.15 12.23
C HIS A 111 -8.36 0.65 11.06
N PHE A 112 -8.48 -0.13 9.99
CA PHE A 112 -9.27 0.27 8.82
C PHE A 112 -10.78 0.18 9.06
N ILE A 113 -11.26 -0.78 9.85
CA ILE A 113 -12.66 -0.83 10.30
C ILE A 113 -12.98 0.42 11.13
N HIS A 114 -12.10 0.77 12.07
CA HIS A 114 -12.22 1.99 12.84
C HIS A 114 -12.22 3.24 11.95
N CYS A 115 -11.34 3.31 10.93
CA CYS A 115 -11.32 4.41 9.96
C CYS A 115 -12.64 4.53 9.19
N VAL A 116 -13.25 3.41 8.77
CA VAL A 116 -14.58 3.42 8.14
C VAL A 116 -15.65 3.98 9.08
N ALA A 117 -15.61 3.60 10.36
CA ALA A 117 -16.56 4.05 11.36
C ALA A 117 -16.41 5.54 11.72
N THR A 118 -15.18 6.06 11.76
CA THR A 118 -14.87 7.41 12.26
C THR A 118 -14.68 8.46 11.17
N HIS A 119 -14.06 8.09 10.05
CA HIS A 119 -13.73 9.01 8.95
C HIS A 119 -14.66 8.85 7.75
N GLY A 120 -15.56 7.86 7.78
CA GLY A 120 -16.59 7.64 6.77
C GLY A 120 -16.30 6.47 5.84
N ARG A 121 -17.35 6.06 5.11
CA ARG A 121 -17.35 4.90 4.19
C ARG A 121 -16.67 5.22 2.87
N HIS A 122 -15.38 5.45 2.90
CA HIS A 122 -14.56 5.65 1.71
C HIS A 122 -14.27 4.31 1.02
N VAL A 123 -14.36 4.31 -0.32
CA VAL A 123 -14.14 3.10 -1.12
C VAL A 123 -12.75 2.50 -0.92
N GLN A 124 -11.74 3.33 -0.69
CA GLN A 124 -10.35 2.89 -0.48
C GLN A 124 -10.20 1.99 0.76
N TYR A 125 -10.90 2.31 1.85
CA TYR A 125 -10.87 1.46 3.05
C TYR A 125 -11.59 0.13 2.80
N LEU A 126 -12.73 0.16 2.10
CA LEU A 126 -13.49 -1.04 1.76
C LEU A 126 -12.73 -1.95 0.79
N ASP A 127 -12.05 -1.37 -0.21
CA ASP A 127 -11.24 -2.08 -1.18
C ASP A 127 -10.03 -2.77 -0.52
N PHE A 128 -9.43 -2.12 0.47
CA PHE A 128 -8.39 -2.75 1.30
C PHE A 128 -8.95 -3.95 2.06
N LEU A 129 -10.05 -3.78 2.80
CA LEU A 129 -10.69 -4.86 3.56
C LEU A 129 -11.09 -6.04 2.66
N HIS A 130 -11.65 -5.77 1.48
CA HIS A 130 -11.98 -6.80 0.50
C HIS A 130 -10.73 -7.53 -0.03
N THR A 131 -9.63 -6.80 -0.23
CA THR A 131 -8.35 -7.34 -0.72
C THR A 131 -7.73 -8.33 0.27
N ILE A 132 -7.80 -8.06 1.58
CA ILE A 132 -7.25 -8.97 2.60
C ILE A 132 -8.15 -10.18 2.87
N ILE A 133 -9.45 -10.11 2.52
CA ILE A 133 -10.40 -11.23 2.60
C ILE A 133 -10.14 -12.25 1.49
N LYS A 134 -9.77 -11.81 0.28
CA LYS A 134 -9.60 -12.68 -0.87
C LYS A 134 -8.29 -12.39 -1.61
N ALA A 135 -7.36 -13.33 -1.54
CA ALA A 135 -6.06 -13.26 -2.21
C ALA A 135 -5.86 -14.49 -3.11
N GLU A 136 -5.37 -14.27 -4.34
CA GLU A 136 -5.06 -15.34 -5.30
C GLU A 136 -6.24 -16.29 -5.57
N GLY A 137 -7.47 -15.75 -5.53
CA GLY A 137 -8.71 -16.52 -5.71
C GLY A 137 -9.15 -17.34 -4.49
N LYS A 138 -8.38 -17.33 -3.40
CA LYS A 138 -8.71 -18.03 -2.14
C LYS A 138 -9.21 -17.05 -1.09
N TYR A 139 -10.16 -17.49 -0.29
CA TYR A 139 -10.61 -16.75 0.89
C TYR A 139 -9.68 -16.96 2.06
N VAL A 140 -9.36 -15.87 2.77
CA VAL A 140 -8.55 -15.89 3.99
C VAL A 140 -9.50 -15.89 5.18
N LYS A 141 -9.81 -17.09 5.68
CA LYS A 141 -10.83 -17.28 6.70
C LYS A 141 -10.62 -16.43 7.96
N LYS A 142 -9.37 -16.32 8.43
CA LYS A 142 -9.01 -15.47 9.59
C LYS A 142 -9.44 -14.01 9.39
N CYS A 143 -9.19 -13.43 8.22
CA CYS A 143 -9.58 -12.06 7.90
C CYS A 143 -11.10 -11.92 7.77
N GLN A 144 -11.77 -12.92 7.19
CA GLN A 144 -13.23 -12.93 7.06
C GLN A 144 -13.91 -12.91 8.43
N ASP A 145 -13.51 -13.84 9.30
CA ASP A 145 -14.10 -13.98 10.63
C ASP A 145 -13.97 -12.67 11.41
N MET A 146 -12.78 -12.05 11.37
CA MET A 146 -12.49 -10.78 12.05
C MET A 146 -13.33 -9.60 11.55
N ILE A 147 -13.47 -9.44 10.23
CA ILE A 147 -14.23 -8.33 9.64
C ILE A 147 -15.74 -8.51 9.83
N MET A 148 -16.22 -9.75 10.01
CA MET A 148 -17.64 -10.01 10.29
C MET A 148 -18.03 -9.81 11.76
N THR A 149 -17.07 -9.84 12.69
CA THR A 149 -17.32 -9.73 14.14
C THR A 149 -17.28 -8.32 14.71
N GLU A 150 -16.69 -7.36 14.00
CA GLU A 150 -16.55 -5.93 14.38
C GLU A 150 -17.52 -5.04 13.59
#